data_AF-A0A522RT91-F1
#
_entry.id   AF-A0A522RT91-F1
#
_cell.length_a   1.000
_cell.length_b   1.000
_cell.length_c   1.000
_cell.angle_alpha   90.00
_cell.angle_beta   90.00
_cell.angle_gamma   90.00
#
_symmetry.space_group_name_H-M   'P 1'
#
loop_
_entity.id
_entity.type
_entity.pdbx_description
1 polymer ?
#
loop_
_entity_poly.entity_id
_entity_poly.type
_entity_poly.pdbx_seq_one_letter_code
_entity_poly.pdbx_strand_id
1 'polypeptide(L)'
;MSLKAGARPDKLARPPTSIHGWVRAAARFAKGREGVLLITLCLLVIVISIGSHGAFWAPVNLNNLMVSAAVTAIPAIGMTLVILTGGIDVSIGSMLGLVAAIGGKFFEAGWSIPAVAPLFCLIGAAFGLV
;
A
#
# COMPACT_ATOMS: atom_id res chain seq x y z
N MET A 1 -53.08 1.50 10.60
CA MET A 1 -51.67 1.06 10.58
C MET A 1 -51.03 1.68 9.34
N SER A 2 -50.36 2.83 9.49
CA SER A 2 -50.02 3.76 8.40
C SER A 2 -48.71 3.36 7.71
N LEU A 3 -48.81 2.98 6.44
CA LEU A 3 -47.67 2.75 5.55
C LEU A 3 -47.02 4.09 5.22
N LYS A 4 -45.86 4.39 5.80
CA LYS A 4 -45.00 5.50 5.39
C LYS A 4 -44.34 5.15 4.05
N ALA A 5 -45.06 5.41 2.97
CA ALA A 5 -44.47 5.70 1.67
C ALA A 5 -43.69 7.02 1.76
N GLY A 6 -42.48 7.06 1.21
CA GLY A 6 -41.76 8.32 0.98
C GLY A 6 -40.28 8.32 1.30
N ALA A 7 -39.50 7.41 0.71
CA ALA A 7 -38.11 7.75 0.42
C ALA A 7 -38.15 8.82 -0.68
N ARG A 8 -38.02 10.10 -0.31
CA ARG A 8 -37.98 11.21 -1.26
C ARG A 8 -36.73 11.04 -2.16
N PRO A 9 -36.87 11.07 -3.49
CA PRO A 9 -35.75 10.92 -4.43
C PRO A 9 -34.80 12.14 -4.47
N ASP A 10 -34.98 13.14 -3.61
CA ASP A 10 -34.27 14.43 -3.66
C ASP A 10 -33.01 14.50 -2.78
N LYS A 11 -32.69 13.45 -2.02
CA LYS A 11 -31.51 13.36 -1.13
C LYS A 11 -30.25 12.79 -1.77
N LEU A 12 -30.19 12.72 -3.10
CA LEU A 12 -28.91 12.59 -3.79
C LEU A 12 -28.21 13.95 -3.67
N ALA A 13 -27.07 14.01 -2.99
CA ALA A 13 -26.29 15.23 -2.84
C ALA A 13 -26.07 15.87 -4.22
N ARG A 14 -26.74 16.99 -4.47
CA ARG A 14 -26.67 17.64 -5.79
C ARG A 14 -25.24 18.12 -6.02
N PRO A 15 -24.60 17.76 -7.14
CA PRO A 15 -23.26 18.26 -7.43
C PRO A 15 -23.30 19.79 -7.47
N PRO A 16 -22.21 20.46 -7.05
CA PRO A 16 -22.18 21.92 -7.03
C PRO A 16 -22.48 22.49 -8.42
N THR A 17 -23.51 23.31 -8.55
CA THR A 17 -23.92 23.89 -9.84
C THR A 17 -23.27 25.22 -10.16
N SER A 18 -22.46 25.78 -9.23
CA SER A 18 -21.79 27.07 -9.38
C SER A 18 -20.31 26.99 -8.97
N ILE A 19 -19.48 27.87 -9.54
CA ILE A 19 -18.05 28.01 -9.19
C ILE A 19 -17.85 28.13 -7.67
N HIS A 20 -18.65 28.98 -7.00
CA HIS A 20 -18.58 29.13 -5.55
C HIS A 20 -18.97 27.85 -4.80
N GLY A 21 -19.86 27.03 -5.36
CA GLY A 21 -20.19 25.71 -4.84
C GLY A 21 -18.98 24.76 -4.87
N TRP A 22 -18.27 24.71 -6.00
CA TRP A 22 -17.05 23.90 -6.15
C TRP A 22 -15.92 24.37 -5.25
N VAL A 23 -15.72 25.68 -5.14
CA VAL A 23 -14.71 26.27 -4.23
C VAL A 23 -15.02 25.92 -2.78
N ARG A 24 -16.28 26.00 -2.34
CA ARG A 24 -16.68 25.61 -0.99
C ARG A 24 -16.53 24.11 -0.74
N ALA A 25 -16.85 23.26 -1.72
CA ALA A 25 -16.66 21.82 -1.61
C ALA A 25 -15.17 21.45 -1.49
N ALA A 26 -14.31 22.03 -2.34
CA ALA A 26 -12.86 21.86 -2.28
C ALA A 26 -12.28 22.38 -0.96
N ALA A 27 -12.71 23.55 -0.48
CA ALA A 27 -12.26 24.10 0.80
C ALA A 27 -12.70 23.23 2.00
N ARG A 28 -13.88 22.59 1.93
CA ARG A 28 -14.33 21.63 2.95
C ARG A 28 -13.52 20.34 2.92
N PHE A 29 -13.20 19.84 1.73
CA PHE A 29 -12.32 18.68 1.56
C PHE A 29 -10.92 18.97 2.10
N ALA A 30 -10.31 20.10 1.71
CA ALA A 30 -9.00 20.55 2.17
C ALA A 30 -8.92 20.77 3.69
N LYS A 31 -10.01 21.23 4.32
CA LYS A 31 -10.12 21.33 5.78
C LYS A 31 -10.43 20.00 6.48
N GLY A 32 -10.85 18.99 5.74
CA GLY A 32 -11.07 17.64 6.26
C GLY A 32 -9.74 16.95 6.57
N ARG A 33 -9.76 15.98 7.48
CA ARG A 33 -8.55 15.21 7.88
C ARG A 33 -7.85 14.59 6.67
N GLU A 34 -8.63 14.04 5.73
CA GLU A 34 -8.14 13.47 4.47
C GLU A 34 -7.48 14.52 3.57
N GLY A 35 -8.07 15.71 3.46
CA GLY A 35 -7.49 16.82 2.70
C GLY A 35 -6.18 17.31 3.32
N VAL A 36 -6.12 17.44 4.64
CA VAL A 36 -4.88 17.80 5.35
C VAL A 36 -3.79 16.75 5.09
N LEU A 37 -4.10 15.46 5.23
CA LEU A 37 -3.14 14.38 4.97
C LEU A 37 -2.61 14.41 3.53
N LEU A 38 -3.50 14.58 2.55
CA LEU A 38 -3.12 14.62 1.14
C LEU A 38 -2.29 15.88 0.82
N ILE A 39 -2.66 17.04 1.36
CA ILE A 39 -1.90 18.28 1.22
C ILE A 39 -0.51 18.12 1.85
N THR A 40 -0.41 17.56 3.05
CA THR A 40 0.87 17.29 3.72
C THR A 40 1.73 16.33 2.92
N LEU A 41 1.16 15.24 2.38
CA LEU A 41 1.89 14.30 1.52
C LEU A 41 2.41 14.98 0.25
N CYS A 42 1.58 15.76 -0.44
CA CYS A 42 2.00 16.51 -1.63
C CYS A 42 3.12 17.50 -1.30
N LEU A 43 3.00 18.25 -0.20
CA LEU A 43 4.04 19.17 0.24
C LEU A 43 5.35 18.44 0.55
N LEU A 44 5.28 17.30 1.25
CA LEU A 44 6.46 16.47 1.54
C LEU A 44 7.14 16.01 0.25
N VAL A 45 6.38 15.48 -0.71
CA VAL A 45 6.90 15.05 -2.02
C VAL A 45 7.57 16.21 -2.75
N ILE A 46 6.96 17.39 -2.79
CA ILE A 46 7.54 18.57 -3.46
C ILE A 46 8.84 19.01 -2.79
N VAL A 47 8.85 19.15 -1.46
CA VAL A 47 10.03 19.60 -0.70
C VAL A 47 11.18 18.62 -0.86
N ILE A 48 10.93 17.31 -0.71
CA ILE A 48 11.96 16.29 -0.89
C ILE A 48 12.42 16.23 -2.35
N SER A 49 11.50 16.33 -3.31
CA SER A 49 11.82 16.34 -4.74
C SER A 49 12.80 17.47 -5.06
N ILE A 50 12.53 18.69 -4.62
CA ILE A 50 13.40 19.85 -4.85
C ILE A 50 14.72 19.69 -4.10
N GLY A 51 14.68 19.32 -2.81
CA GLY A 51 15.88 19.17 -1.98
C GLY A 51 16.81 18.03 -2.41
N SER A 52 16.30 17.04 -3.13
CA SER A 52 17.06 15.89 -3.62
C SER A 52 17.87 16.16 -4.91
N HIS A 53 17.77 17.35 -5.50
CA HIS A 53 18.45 17.70 -6.75
C HIS A 53 18.25 16.67 -7.88
N GLY A 54 17.03 16.14 -8.02
CA GLY A 54 16.67 15.16 -9.05
C GLY A 54 16.83 13.68 -8.64
N ALA A 55 17.48 13.38 -7.51
CA ALA A 55 17.63 12.01 -7.04
C ALA A 55 16.30 11.33 -6.65
N PHE A 56 15.31 12.12 -6.21
CA PHE A 56 13.98 11.59 -5.84
C PHE A 56 13.27 10.90 -7.02
N TRP A 57 13.39 11.45 -8.24
CA TRP A 57 12.78 10.89 -9.45
C TRP A 57 13.72 9.95 -10.21
N ALA A 58 14.92 9.69 -9.71
CA ALA A 58 15.86 8.80 -10.36
C ALA A 58 15.26 7.38 -10.47
N PRO A 59 15.46 6.67 -11.60
CA PRO A 59 14.93 5.32 -11.79
C PRO A 59 15.31 4.35 -10.68
N VAL A 60 16.52 4.50 -10.11
CA VAL A 60 17.01 3.70 -8.99
C VAL A 60 16.16 3.92 -7.74
N ASN A 61 15.84 5.17 -7.39
CA ASN A 61 15.02 5.48 -6.23
C ASN A 61 13.59 4.96 -6.41
N LEU A 62 13.02 5.15 -7.61
CA LEU A 62 11.69 4.67 -7.92
C LEU A 62 11.63 3.13 -7.88
N ASN A 63 12.62 2.45 -8.44
CA ASN A 63 12.72 0.99 -8.38
C ASN A 63 12.83 0.50 -6.93
N ASN A 64 13.67 1.13 -6.11
CA ASN A 64 13.83 0.76 -4.71
C ASN A 64 12.53 0.99 -3.91
N LEU A 65 11.79 2.06 -4.20
CA LEU A 65 10.47 2.31 -3.62
C LEU A 65 9.48 1.22 -4.02
N MET A 66 9.43 0.84 -5.30
CA MET A 66 8.54 -0.22 -5.78
C MET A 66 8.88 -1.58 -5.19
N VAL A 67 10.17 -1.93 -5.09
CA VAL A 67 10.61 -3.18 -4.46
C VAL A 67 10.23 -3.18 -2.98
N SER A 68 10.47 -2.09 -2.24
CA SER A 68 10.10 -1.97 -0.82
C SER A 68 8.58 -2.10 -0.62
N ALA A 69 7.80 -1.49 -1.51
CA ALA A 69 6.34 -1.62 -1.50
C ALA A 69 5.92 -3.07 -1.78
N ALA A 70 6.53 -3.73 -2.77
CA ALA A 70 6.23 -5.12 -3.13
C ALA A 70 6.52 -6.11 -1.98
N VAL A 71 7.64 -5.92 -1.26
CA VAL A 71 8.01 -6.74 -0.10
C VAL A 71 6.92 -6.74 0.98
N THR A 72 6.17 -5.64 1.14
CA THR A 72 5.05 -5.56 2.09
C THR A 72 3.71 -5.94 1.45
N ALA A 73 3.45 -5.50 0.23
CA ALA A 73 2.16 -5.64 -0.44
C ALA A 73 1.86 -7.10 -0.82
N ILE A 74 2.86 -7.86 -1.29
CA ILE A 74 2.66 -9.26 -1.70
C ILE A 74 2.24 -10.13 -0.50
N PRO A 75 2.96 -10.11 0.65
CA PRO A 75 2.53 -10.85 1.84
C PRO A 75 1.21 -10.34 2.41
N ALA A 76 0.91 -9.04 2.31
CA ALA A 76 -0.37 -8.48 2.79
C ALA A 76 -1.60 -9.10 2.11
N ILE A 77 -1.49 -9.47 0.83
CA ILE A 77 -2.54 -10.22 0.13
C ILE A 77 -2.76 -11.58 0.80
N GLY A 78 -1.68 -12.30 1.15
CA GLY A 78 -1.75 -13.57 1.88
C GLY A 78 -2.35 -13.42 3.27
N MET A 79 -1.89 -12.43 4.05
CA MET A 79 -2.42 -12.14 5.39
C MET A 79 -3.93 -11.80 5.36
N THR A 80 -4.42 -11.20 4.26
CA THR A 80 -5.85 -10.93 4.09
C THR A 80 -6.68 -12.22 4.12
N LEU A 81 -6.23 -13.28 3.45
CA LEU A 81 -6.91 -14.58 3.47
C LEU A 81 -6.93 -15.18 4.88
N VAL A 82 -5.83 -15.05 5.64
CA VAL A 82 -5.76 -15.59 7.00
C VAL A 82 -6.69 -14.84 7.96
N ILE A 83 -6.76 -13.51 7.86
CA ILE A 83 -7.68 -12.70 8.65
C ILE A 83 -9.13 -13.08 8.35
N LEU A 84 -9.47 -13.33 7.07
CA LEU A 84 -10.81 -13.76 6.67
C LEU A 84 -11.19 -15.12 7.28
N THR A 85 -10.22 -16.02 7.49
CA THR A 85 -10.44 -17.29 8.18
C THR A 85 -10.55 -17.17 9.72
N GLY A 86 -10.42 -15.96 10.27
CA GLY A 86 -10.49 -15.70 11.72
C GLY A 86 -9.16 -15.87 12.46
N GLY A 87 -8.05 -15.97 11.74
CA GLY A 87 -6.70 -16.04 12.30
C GLY A 87 -6.05 -14.67 12.46
N ILE A 88 -5.08 -14.57 13.37
CA ILE A 88 -4.16 -13.41 13.47
C ILE A 88 -2.76 -13.95 13.18
N ASP A 89 -2.41 -13.99 11.89
CA ASP A 89 -1.17 -14.62 11.46
C ASP A 89 0.02 -13.67 11.55
N VAL A 90 0.75 -13.78 12.65
CA VAL A 90 2.05 -13.10 12.88
C VAL A 90 3.21 -13.90 12.26
N SER A 91 2.98 -15.15 11.85
CA SER A 91 4.04 -16.07 11.39
C SER A 91 4.70 -15.63 10.09
N ILE A 92 3.98 -14.91 9.21
CA ILE A 92 4.51 -14.39 7.94
C ILE A 92 5.77 -13.54 8.12
N GLY A 93 5.91 -12.84 9.26
CA GLY A 93 7.12 -12.07 9.57
C GLY A 93 8.35 -12.96 9.78
N SER A 94 8.18 -14.07 10.51
CA SER A 94 9.26 -15.05 10.73
C SER A 94 9.64 -15.79 9.44
N MET A 95 8.64 -16.07 8.60
CA MET A 95 8.80 -16.70 7.29
C MET A 95 9.67 -15.85 6.36
N LEU A 96 9.34 -14.55 6.21
CA LEU A 96 10.11 -13.60 5.42
C LEU A 96 11.55 -13.48 5.93
N GLY A 97 11.73 -13.43 7.26
CA GLY A 97 13.05 -13.38 7.89
C GLY A 97 13.91 -14.63 7.63
N LEU A 98 13.34 -15.82 7.79
CA LEU A 98 14.02 -17.10 7.54
C LEU A 98 14.47 -17.20 6.08
N VAL A 99 13.53 -16.95 5.17
CA VAL A 99 13.75 -17.06 3.74
C VAL A 99 14.79 -16.02 3.27
N ALA A 100 14.74 -14.79 3.79
CA ALA A 100 15.76 -13.77 3.54
C ALA A 100 17.15 -14.15 4.07
N ALA A 101 17.23 -14.70 5.29
CA ALA A 101 18.51 -15.11 5.88
C ALA A 101 19.16 -16.25 5.09
N ILE A 102 18.38 -17.27 4.71
CA ILE A 102 18.88 -18.41 3.93
C ILE A 102 19.34 -17.93 2.55
N GLY A 103 18.50 -17.21 1.81
CA GLY A 103 18.87 -16.78 0.47
C GLY A 103 20.01 -15.76 0.45
N GLY A 104 20.09 -14.88 1.47
CA GLY A 104 21.24 -14.01 1.68
C GLY A 104 22.55 -14.79 1.86
N LYS A 105 22.51 -15.91 2.61
CA LYS A 105 23.66 -16.80 2.77
C LYS A 105 24.07 -17.47 1.46
N PHE A 106 23.13 -17.92 0.65
CA PHE A 106 23.44 -18.50 -0.67
C PHE A 106 24.00 -17.46 -1.65
N PHE A 107 23.48 -16.24 -1.62
CA PHE A 107 24.01 -15.13 -2.42
C PHE A 107 25.44 -14.76 -1.98
N GLU A 108 25.70 -14.70 -0.68
CA GLU A 108 27.06 -14.51 -0.11
C GLU A 108 28.02 -15.64 -0.53
N ALA A 109 27.51 -16.87 -0.62
CA ALA A 109 28.25 -18.04 -1.12
C ALA A 109 28.47 -18.04 -2.66
N GLY A 110 28.10 -16.97 -3.37
CA GLY A 110 28.37 -16.78 -4.80
C GLY A 110 27.31 -17.36 -5.74
N TRP A 111 26.14 -17.78 -5.22
CA TRP A 111 25.06 -18.25 -6.09
C TRP A 111 24.43 -17.10 -6.87
N SER A 112 24.12 -17.34 -8.15
CA SER A 112 23.49 -16.35 -9.02
C SER A 112 22.01 -16.13 -8.66
N ILE A 113 21.49 -14.92 -8.88
CA ILE A 113 20.08 -14.57 -8.58
C ILE A 113 19.08 -15.57 -9.19
N PRO A 114 19.23 -16.04 -10.45
CA PRO A 114 18.32 -17.04 -11.03
C PRO A 114 18.33 -18.39 -10.31
N ALA A 115 19.44 -18.75 -9.64
CA ALA A 115 19.53 -19.98 -8.86
C ALA A 115 18.91 -19.83 -7.46
N VAL A 116 19.06 -18.66 -6.83
CA VAL A 116 18.53 -18.41 -5.48
C VAL A 116 17.01 -18.16 -5.51
N ALA A 117 16.49 -17.49 -6.53
CA ALA A 117 15.06 -17.17 -6.66
C ALA A 117 14.09 -18.38 -6.57
N PRO A 118 14.29 -19.50 -7.28
CA PRO A 118 13.42 -20.67 -7.12
C PRO A 118 13.58 -21.34 -5.74
N LEU A 119 14.79 -21.32 -5.16
CA LEU A 119 15.03 -21.83 -3.80
C LEU A 119 14.23 -21.03 -2.76
N PHE A 120 14.20 -19.70 -2.89
CA PHE A 120 13.34 -18.79 -2.10
C PHE A 120 11.88 -19.24 -2.13
N CYS A 121 11.33 -19.48 -3.32
CA CYS A 121 9.95 -19.91 -3.50
C CYS A 121 9.69 -21.30 -2.90
N LEU A 122 10.62 -22.23 -3.05
CA LEU A 122 10.49 -23.60 -2.54
C LEU A 122 10.49 -23.65 -1.02
N ILE A 123 11.42 -22.94 -0.37
CA ILE A 123 11.46 -22.82 1.09
C ILE A 123 10.18 -22.12 1.59
N GLY A 124 9.79 -21.03 0.91
CA GLY A 124 8.53 -20.32 1.13
C GLY A 124 7.29 -21.23 1.08
N ALA A 125 7.19 -22.08 0.06
CA ALA A 125 6.07 -23.00 -0.08
C ALA A 125 6.10 -24.14 0.96
N ALA A 126 7.28 -24.68 1.25
CA ALA A 126 7.44 -25.81 2.16
C ALA A 126 7.05 -25.45 3.60
N PHE A 127 7.55 -24.32 4.11
CA PHE A 127 7.23 -23.89 5.48
C PHE A 127 5.83 -23.26 5.61
N GLY A 128 5.25 -22.75 4.51
CA GLY A 128 3.90 -22.18 4.50
C GLY A 128 2.78 -23.22 4.34
N LEU A 129 3.14 -24.49 4.11
CA LEU A 129 2.19 -25.62 4.05
C LEU A 129 1.76 -26.09 5.45
N VAL A 130 2.57 -25.82 6.47
CA VAL A 130 2.42 -26.31 7.85
C VAL A 130 1.75 -25.24 8.70
#